data_AF-A0A662EIG8-F1
#
_entry.id   AF-A0A662EIG8-F1
#
_cell.length_a   1.000
_cell.length_b   1.000
_cell.length_c   1.000
_cell.angle_alpha   90.00
_cell.angle_beta   90.00
_cell.angle_gamma   90.00
#
_symmetry.space_group_name_H-M   'P 1'
#
loop_
_entity.id
_entity.type
_entity.pdbx_description
1 polymer ?
#
loop_
_entity_poly.entity_id
_entity_poly.type
_entity_poly.pdbx_seq_one_letter_code
_entity_poly.pdbx_strand_id
1 'polypeptide(L)'
;MALAAAAPVLLWYAFTRADSPIRALLPQVESRTVWARIAPRGEPEGVVALLAHLDANRCRLAWRAGGGRAIRLGSALTLFVGATVPALLATAALAGRPGPYLAALLGGGYALANTAVLLWELRLPPSPGANDNAASVAVVLALAERIIGTPLEHTEVWLLFTGAEESDHRGIKEALRRHPELAWARFLVLEGVGAGELSYLTREGVLVPYRPAPELLGLVAQVGRRSGVEGREMTVVCETQTLRRWGLPAVTIAGYDPEARSLPHWHTCQDAPENLSPGAMSRALDFLGALLHALDGANGTGRP
;
A
#
# COMPACT_ATOMS: atom_id res chain seq x y z
N MET A 1 21.61 6.92 25.31
CA MET A 1 20.62 7.92 24.87
C MET A 1 20.49 8.03 23.34
N ALA A 2 21.58 8.16 22.58
CA ALA A 2 21.53 8.32 21.11
C ALA A 2 20.78 7.19 20.36
N LEU A 3 21.04 5.93 20.69
CA LEU A 3 20.34 4.78 20.07
C LEU A 3 18.83 4.77 20.37
N ALA A 4 18.42 5.12 21.59
CA ALA A 4 17.02 5.20 21.95
C ALA A 4 16.29 6.33 21.21
N ALA A 5 16.98 7.46 20.97
CA ALA A 5 16.44 8.57 20.19
C ALA A 5 16.33 8.24 18.68
N ALA A 6 17.13 7.30 18.17
CA ALA A 6 17.06 6.89 16.77
C ALA A 6 15.79 6.07 16.46
N ALA A 7 15.31 5.25 17.39
CA ALA A 7 14.15 4.37 17.18
C ALA A 7 12.87 5.09 16.69
N PRO A 8 12.38 6.16 17.36
CA PRO A 8 11.19 6.88 16.87
C PRO A 8 11.42 7.56 15.51
N VAL A 9 12.67 7.99 15.21
CA VAL A 9 13.02 8.58 13.91
C VAL A 9 12.97 7.52 12.80
N LEU A 10 13.53 6.33 13.05
CA LEU A 10 13.47 5.21 12.11
C LEU A 10 12.04 4.76 11.86
N LEU A 11 11.24 4.65 12.92
CA LEU A 11 9.83 4.28 12.82
C LEU A 11 9.00 5.34 12.08
N TRP A 12 9.28 6.63 12.32
CA TRP A 12 8.69 7.72 11.55
C TRP A 12 9.05 7.65 10.06
N TYR A 13 10.31 7.33 9.75
CA TYR A 13 10.74 7.12 8.37
C TYR A 13 9.97 5.95 7.74
N ALA A 14 9.86 4.81 8.42
CA ALA A 14 9.07 3.68 7.93
C ALA A 14 7.61 4.08 7.61
N PHE A 15 6.93 4.79 8.52
CA PHE A 15 5.53 5.18 8.31
C PHE A 15 5.29 6.21 7.22
N THR A 16 6.23 7.13 7.02
CA THR A 16 6.04 8.26 6.09
C THR A 16 6.70 8.02 4.74
N ARG A 17 7.61 7.04 4.66
CA ARG A 17 8.47 6.85 3.51
C ARG A 17 8.52 5.42 2.99
N ALA A 18 7.94 4.46 3.70
CA ALA A 18 8.06 3.03 3.42
C ALA A 18 9.52 2.70 3.07
N ASP A 19 10.46 3.09 3.93
CA ASP A 19 11.89 2.92 3.71
C ASP A 19 12.63 2.97 5.06
N SER A 20 13.93 2.71 5.08
CA SER A 20 14.75 2.74 6.29
C SER A 20 16.15 3.28 6.02
N PRO A 21 16.62 4.31 6.76
CA PRO A 21 17.99 4.82 6.63
C PRO A 21 19.07 3.78 6.95
N ILE A 22 18.73 2.76 7.74
CA ILE A 22 19.64 1.67 8.11
C ILE A 22 19.45 0.42 7.26
N ARG A 23 18.74 0.51 6.13
CA ARG A 23 18.40 -0.62 5.27
C ARG A 23 19.61 -1.50 4.92
N ALA A 24 20.76 -0.91 4.64
CA ALA A 24 21.98 -1.64 4.28
C ALA A 24 22.47 -2.60 5.39
N LEU A 25 22.00 -2.42 6.63
CA LEU A 25 22.30 -3.26 7.79
C LEU A 25 21.22 -4.32 8.05
N LEU A 26 20.06 -4.21 7.39
CA LEU A 26 18.94 -5.13 7.55
C LEU A 26 19.10 -6.33 6.61
N PRO A 27 18.57 -7.52 6.97
CA PRO A 27 18.55 -8.68 6.08
C PRO A 27 17.98 -8.32 4.71
N GLN A 28 18.71 -8.69 3.65
CA GLN A 28 18.26 -8.51 2.28
C GLN A 28 17.84 -9.88 1.72
N VAL A 29 16.73 -9.89 0.99
CA VAL A 29 16.23 -11.07 0.27
C VAL A 29 16.07 -10.71 -1.20
N GLU A 30 16.21 -11.70 -2.08
CA GLU A 30 15.91 -11.52 -3.49
C GLU A 30 14.39 -11.40 -3.66
N SER A 31 13.97 -10.38 -4.42
CA SER A 31 12.59 -10.19 -4.86
C SER A 31 12.59 -9.75 -6.32
N ARG A 32 11.47 -9.90 -7.01
CA ARG A 32 11.35 -9.67 -8.45
C ARG A 32 10.12 -8.83 -8.76
N THR A 33 10.32 -7.87 -9.65
CA THR A 33 9.23 -7.17 -10.34
C THR A 33 9.13 -7.72 -11.74
N VAL A 34 7.94 -8.17 -12.13
CA VAL A 34 7.62 -8.57 -13.51
C VAL A 34 6.83 -7.44 -14.16
N TRP A 35 7.12 -7.15 -15.42
CA TRP A 35 6.42 -6.10 -16.14
C TRP A 35 6.18 -6.47 -17.59
N ALA A 36 5.14 -5.88 -18.18
CA ALA A 36 4.81 -5.99 -19.60
C ALA A 36 4.20 -4.67 -20.10
N ARG A 37 4.23 -4.46 -21.42
CA ARG A 37 3.62 -3.31 -22.09
C ARG A 37 2.65 -3.80 -23.14
N ILE A 38 1.51 -3.12 -23.24
CA ILE A 38 0.52 -3.31 -24.30
C ILE A 38 0.43 -2.00 -25.05
N ALA A 39 0.84 -2.02 -26.31
CA ALA A 39 0.81 -0.86 -27.18
C ALA A 39 -0.64 -0.48 -27.52
N PRO A 40 -0.94 0.83 -27.69
CA PRO A 40 -2.21 1.26 -28.26
C PRO A 40 -2.28 0.90 -29.75
N ARG A 41 -3.48 1.05 -30.32
CA ARG A 41 -3.75 0.89 -31.76
C ARG A 41 -3.19 2.05 -32.58
N GLY A 42 -3.33 3.27 -32.09
CA GLY A 42 -2.87 4.50 -32.71
C GLY A 42 -1.55 4.99 -32.15
N GLU A 43 -1.25 6.28 -32.36
CA GLU A 43 -0.08 6.93 -31.78
C GLU A 43 -0.26 7.08 -30.25
N PRO A 44 0.76 6.73 -29.45
CA PRO A 44 0.67 6.81 -27.99
C PRO A 44 0.69 8.27 -27.53
N GLU A 45 -0.39 8.71 -26.88
CA GLU A 45 -0.54 10.04 -26.29
C GLU A 45 -0.55 10.01 -24.76
N GLY A 46 -0.60 8.82 -24.15
CA GLY A 46 -0.52 8.67 -22.70
C GLY A 46 -0.12 7.27 -22.24
N VAL A 47 0.33 7.20 -20.98
CA VAL A 47 0.74 5.95 -20.34
C VAL A 47 -0.07 5.72 -19.08
N VAL A 48 -0.64 4.52 -18.93
CA VAL A 48 -1.30 4.09 -17.69
C VAL A 48 -0.59 2.85 -17.17
N ALA A 49 -0.23 2.86 -15.89
CA ALA A 49 0.41 1.73 -15.23
C ALA A 49 -0.54 1.07 -14.22
N LEU A 50 -0.87 -0.19 -14.47
CA LEU A 50 -1.60 -1.06 -13.55
C LEU A 50 -0.61 -1.72 -12.61
N LEU A 51 -0.71 -1.42 -11.31
CA LEU A 51 0.15 -1.94 -10.26
C LEU A 51 -0.60 -2.99 -9.44
N ALA A 52 -0.01 -4.16 -9.27
CA ALA A 52 -0.47 -5.18 -8.31
C ALA A 52 0.75 -5.93 -7.80
N HIS A 53 0.90 -6.10 -6.50
CA HIS A 53 2.11 -6.71 -5.94
C HIS A 53 2.04 -8.26 -5.91
N LEU A 54 3.22 -8.89 -5.88
CA LEU A 54 3.41 -10.34 -5.98
C LEU A 54 3.77 -10.99 -4.64
N ASP A 55 4.26 -10.21 -3.68
CA ASP A 55 4.64 -10.71 -2.37
C ASP A 55 3.44 -10.79 -1.42
N ALA A 56 3.64 -11.46 -0.29
CA ALA A 56 2.64 -11.58 0.75
C ALA A 56 3.32 -11.40 2.10
N ASN A 57 2.63 -10.75 3.04
CA ASN A 57 3.13 -10.63 4.39
C ASN A 57 3.00 -11.93 5.19
N ARG A 58 3.46 -11.91 6.44
CA ARG A 58 3.15 -12.97 7.42
C ARG A 58 1.77 -12.77 8.00
N CYS A 59 1.18 -13.83 8.54
CA CYS A 59 0.00 -13.68 9.38
C CYS A 59 0.36 -12.86 10.63
N ARG A 60 -0.32 -11.73 10.90
CA ARG A 60 -0.05 -10.83 12.03
C ARG A 60 -1.21 -10.80 13.03
N LEU A 61 -0.88 -10.67 14.32
CA LEU A 61 -1.87 -10.57 15.40
C LEU A 61 -2.58 -9.23 15.39
N ALA A 62 -1.85 -8.13 15.21
CA ALA A 62 -2.42 -6.79 15.31
C ALA A 62 -3.53 -6.55 14.27
N TRP A 63 -3.48 -7.26 13.14
CA TRP A 63 -4.50 -7.23 12.09
C TRP A 63 -5.74 -8.06 12.45
N ARG A 64 -5.56 -9.16 13.20
CA ARG A 64 -6.67 -10.00 13.71
C ARG A 64 -7.44 -9.37 14.86
N ALA A 65 -6.81 -8.50 15.64
CA ALA A 65 -7.34 -8.02 16.93
C ALA A 65 -8.29 -6.80 16.82
N GLY A 66 -8.43 -6.16 15.66
CA GLY A 66 -9.32 -5.00 15.51
C GLY A 66 -9.15 -4.18 14.23
N GLY A 67 -8.62 -4.80 13.16
CA GLY A 67 -8.47 -4.18 11.85
C GLY A 67 -7.70 -2.84 11.87
N GLY A 68 -8.13 -1.90 11.04
CA GLY A 68 -7.46 -0.61 10.86
C GLY A 68 -7.32 0.23 12.13
N ARG A 69 -8.31 0.17 13.04
CA ARG A 69 -8.27 0.95 14.29
C ARG A 69 -7.15 0.50 15.23
N ALA A 70 -7.00 -0.81 15.42
CA ALA A 70 -5.96 -1.37 16.27
C ALA A 70 -4.57 -1.01 15.73
N ILE A 71 -4.37 -1.11 14.42
CA ILE A 71 -3.11 -0.75 13.74
C ILE A 71 -2.78 0.73 13.97
N ARG A 72 -3.75 1.62 13.78
CA ARG A 72 -3.55 3.07 13.95
C ARG A 72 -3.22 3.44 15.40
N LEU A 73 -3.97 2.91 16.36
CA LEU A 73 -3.75 3.20 17.78
C LEU A 73 -2.42 2.60 18.28
N GLY A 74 -2.13 1.34 17.91
CA GLY A 74 -0.87 0.68 18.26
C GLY A 74 0.34 1.40 17.67
N SER A 75 0.25 1.86 16.42
CA SER A 75 1.30 2.66 15.78
C SER A 75 1.52 4.00 16.48
N ALA A 76 0.44 4.70 16.85
CA ALA A 76 0.51 5.97 17.55
C ALA A 76 1.12 5.80 18.96
N LEU A 77 0.70 4.77 19.69
CA LEU A 77 1.26 4.42 20.99
C LEU A 77 2.75 4.08 20.88
N THR A 78 3.14 3.31 19.87
CA THR A 78 4.55 2.93 19.66
C THR A 78 5.43 4.15 19.40
N LEU A 79 4.98 5.08 18.54
CA LEU A 79 5.70 6.34 18.34
C LEU A 79 5.77 7.19 19.61
N PHE A 80 4.65 7.31 20.34
CA PHE A 80 4.59 8.09 21.57
C PHE A 80 5.55 7.54 22.63
N VAL A 81 5.53 6.22 22.88
CA VAL A 81 6.47 5.58 23.82
C VAL A 81 7.91 5.72 23.32
N GLY A 82 8.15 5.50 22.03
CA GLY A 82 9.48 5.64 21.43
C GLY A 82 10.06 7.06 21.55
N ALA A 83 9.23 8.10 21.47
CA ALA A 83 9.64 9.49 21.63
C ALA A 83 9.81 9.91 23.11
N THR A 84 8.98 9.38 24.01
CA THR A 84 8.98 9.76 25.43
C THR A 84 10.09 9.09 26.23
N VAL A 85 10.45 7.84 25.93
CA VAL A 85 11.51 7.12 26.66
C VAL A 85 12.86 7.87 26.63
N PRO A 86 13.38 8.32 25.47
CA PRO A 86 14.62 9.11 25.43
C PRO A 86 14.53 10.43 26.22
N ALA A 87 13.38 11.11 26.17
CA ALA A 87 13.16 12.35 26.89
C ALA A 87 13.14 12.14 28.41
N LEU A 88 12.50 11.07 28.89
CA LEU A 88 12.47 10.69 30.30
C LEU A 88 13.87 10.31 30.81
N LEU A 89 14.64 9.56 30.03
CA LEU A 89 16.03 9.21 30.37
C LEU A 89 16.93 10.45 30.42
N ALA A 90 16.78 11.38 29.48
CA ALA A 90 17.52 12.66 29.50
C ALA A 90 17.13 13.50 30.73
N THR A 91 15.84 13.57 31.05
CA THR A 91 15.34 14.29 32.23
C THR A 91 15.86 13.67 33.53
N ALA A 92 15.88 12.33 33.63
CA ALA A 92 16.47 11.64 34.78
C ALA A 92 17.95 11.98 34.96
N ALA A 93 18.72 11.95 33.86
CA ALA A 93 20.14 12.24 33.86
C ALA A 93 20.45 13.70 34.25
N LEU A 94 19.66 14.66 33.76
CA LEU A 94 19.85 16.09 34.02
C LEU A 94 19.35 16.51 35.40
N ALA A 95 18.20 16.00 35.83
CA ALA A 95 17.57 16.39 37.10
C ALA A 95 18.07 15.59 38.30
N GLY A 96 18.80 14.48 38.09
CA GLY A 96 19.28 13.60 39.16
C GLY A 96 18.16 12.94 39.98
N ARG A 97 16.94 12.88 39.45
CA ARG A 97 15.74 12.32 40.13
C ARG A 97 15.42 10.92 39.59
N PRO A 98 15.07 9.96 40.47
CA PRO A 98 14.77 8.59 40.03
C PRO A 98 13.40 8.46 39.34
N GLY A 99 12.46 9.37 39.59
CA GLY A 99 11.09 9.29 39.06
C GLY A 99 11.01 9.15 37.52
N PRO A 100 11.64 10.03 36.73
CA PRO A 100 11.66 9.90 35.27
C PRO A 100 12.34 8.61 34.78
N TYR A 101 13.34 8.10 35.51
CA TYR A 101 13.96 6.81 35.20
C TYR A 101 12.97 5.65 35.39
N LEU A 102 12.22 5.63 36.50
CA LEU A 102 11.17 4.62 36.74
C LEU A 102 10.07 4.68 35.67
N ALA A 103 9.65 5.87 35.26
CA ALA A 103 8.70 6.04 34.16
C ALA A 103 9.26 5.51 32.81
N ALA A 104 10.55 5.75 32.54
CA ALA A 104 11.21 5.23 31.35
C ALA A 104 11.28 3.69 31.35
N LEU A 105 11.35 3.03 32.52
CA LEU A 105 11.31 1.56 32.60
C LEU A 105 9.98 1.00 32.10
N LEU A 106 8.86 1.67 32.34
CA LEU A 106 7.56 1.24 31.81
C LEU A 106 7.54 1.28 30.28
N GLY A 107 8.06 2.37 29.69
CA GLY A 107 8.19 2.50 28.25
C GLY A 107 9.19 1.51 27.65
N GLY A 108 10.30 1.23 28.35
CA GLY A 108 11.25 0.18 27.98
C GLY A 108 10.64 -1.22 28.02
N GLY A 109 9.83 -1.52 29.04
CA GLY A 109 9.07 -2.76 29.14
C GLY A 109 8.06 -2.92 28.01
N TYR A 110 7.33 -1.86 27.67
CA TYR A 110 6.45 -1.84 26.49
C TYR A 110 7.22 -2.10 25.19
N ALA A 111 8.36 -1.42 24.98
CA ALA A 111 9.18 -1.62 23.79
C ALA A 111 9.69 -3.06 23.68
N LEU A 112 10.17 -3.64 24.79
CA LEU A 112 10.61 -5.03 24.86
C LEU A 112 9.47 -6.00 24.54
N ALA A 113 8.29 -5.80 25.11
CA ALA A 113 7.11 -6.60 24.84
C ALA A 113 6.72 -6.52 23.35
N ASN A 114 6.70 -5.32 22.77
CA ASN A 114 6.39 -5.13 21.36
C ASN A 114 7.44 -5.81 20.45
N THR A 115 8.72 -5.70 20.76
CA THR A 115 9.79 -6.43 20.05
C THR A 115 9.61 -7.93 20.17
N ALA A 116 9.26 -8.46 21.35
CA ALA A 116 9.02 -9.88 21.54
C ALA A 116 7.84 -10.38 20.70
N VAL A 117 6.75 -9.60 20.63
CA VAL A 117 5.60 -9.89 19.76
C VAL A 117 6.02 -9.88 18.29
N LEU A 118 6.75 -8.88 17.81
CA LEU A 118 7.22 -8.81 16.42
C LEU A 118 8.14 -9.99 16.07
N LEU A 119 9.08 -10.36 16.96
CA LEU A 119 9.96 -11.51 16.76
C LEU A 119 9.18 -12.83 16.73
N TRP A 120 8.08 -12.93 17.46
CA TRP A 120 7.18 -14.07 17.41
C TRP A 120 6.36 -14.09 16.10
N GLU A 121 5.83 -12.94 15.66
CA GLU A 121 5.14 -12.80 14.37
C GLU A 121 6.05 -13.18 13.18
N LEU A 122 7.35 -12.88 13.26
CA LEU A 122 8.31 -13.31 12.24
C LEU A 122 8.45 -14.83 12.11
N ARG A 123 7.98 -15.61 13.09
CA ARG A 123 7.93 -17.07 13.04
C ARG A 123 6.58 -17.62 12.56
N LEU A 124 5.56 -16.78 12.47
CA LEU A 124 4.25 -17.18 11.96
C LEU A 124 4.34 -17.48 10.46
N PRO A 125 3.48 -18.37 9.93
CA PRO A 125 3.49 -18.69 8.51
C PRO A 125 3.23 -17.43 7.66
N PRO A 126 3.72 -17.42 6.40
CA PRO A 126 3.25 -16.48 5.40
C PRO A 126 1.72 -16.51 5.32
N SER A 127 1.11 -15.35 5.10
CA SER A 127 -0.28 -15.28 4.67
C SER A 127 -0.40 -15.96 3.30
N PRO A 128 -1.50 -16.67 2.99
CA PRO A 128 -1.67 -17.24 1.66
C PRO A 128 -1.75 -16.18 0.55
N GLY A 129 -2.13 -14.93 0.89
CA GLY A 129 -2.07 -13.78 -0.03
C GLY A 129 -3.07 -13.85 -1.18
N ALA A 130 -4.20 -14.54 -0.97
CA ALA A 130 -5.15 -14.79 -2.04
C ALA A 130 -5.87 -13.51 -2.49
N ASN A 131 -6.35 -12.72 -1.54
CA ASN A 131 -6.93 -11.40 -1.77
C ASN A 131 -5.81 -10.36 -1.89
N ASP A 132 -4.87 -10.34 -0.94
CA ASP A 132 -3.72 -9.42 -0.87
C ASP A 132 -2.41 -10.15 -1.29
N ASN A 133 -2.04 -10.20 -2.57
CA ASN A 133 -2.64 -9.45 -3.68
C ASN A 133 -2.84 -10.27 -4.97
N ALA A 134 -2.88 -11.61 -4.84
CA ALA A 134 -3.02 -12.51 -5.98
C ALA A 134 -4.32 -12.27 -6.78
N ALA A 135 -5.41 -11.88 -6.13
CA ALA A 135 -6.66 -11.52 -6.79
C ALA A 135 -6.50 -10.29 -7.70
N SER A 136 -5.77 -9.27 -7.28
CA SER A 136 -5.47 -8.10 -8.12
C SER A 136 -4.60 -8.47 -9.31
N VAL A 137 -3.60 -9.33 -9.10
CA VAL A 137 -2.77 -9.87 -10.19
C VAL A 137 -3.66 -10.60 -11.21
N ALA A 138 -4.57 -11.47 -10.76
CA ALA A 138 -5.49 -12.19 -11.62
C ALA A 138 -6.43 -11.24 -12.40
N VAL A 139 -6.95 -10.20 -11.75
CA VAL A 139 -7.80 -9.18 -12.40
C VAL A 139 -7.01 -8.41 -13.46
N VAL A 140 -5.77 -8.00 -13.18
CA VAL A 140 -4.91 -7.30 -14.15
C VAL A 140 -4.57 -8.18 -15.34
N LEU A 141 -4.28 -9.47 -15.13
CA LEU A 141 -4.05 -10.42 -16.21
C LEU A 141 -5.29 -10.63 -17.08
N ALA A 142 -6.47 -10.77 -16.48
CA ALA A 142 -7.73 -10.87 -17.22
C ALA A 142 -8.05 -9.58 -18.00
N LEU A 143 -7.73 -8.41 -17.43
CA LEU A 143 -7.87 -7.13 -18.12
C LEU A 143 -6.90 -7.00 -19.28
N ALA A 144 -5.65 -7.46 -19.11
CA ALA A 144 -4.65 -7.49 -20.16
C ALA A 144 -5.12 -8.34 -21.35
N GLU A 145 -5.71 -9.52 -21.10
CA GLU A 145 -6.29 -10.36 -22.16
C GLU A 145 -7.38 -9.62 -22.95
N ARG A 146 -8.28 -8.89 -22.25
CA ARG A 146 -9.31 -8.07 -22.90
C ARG A 146 -8.71 -6.98 -23.79
N ILE A 147 -7.68 -6.27 -23.31
CA ILE A 147 -7.06 -5.15 -24.04
C ILE A 147 -6.20 -5.65 -25.19
N ILE A 148 -5.55 -6.81 -25.08
CA ILE A 148 -4.84 -7.42 -26.21
C ILE A 148 -5.81 -7.75 -27.34
N GLY A 149 -7.00 -8.26 -27.01
CA GLY A 149 -8.05 -8.54 -27.98
C GLY A 149 -8.73 -7.29 -28.55
N THR A 150 -8.80 -6.19 -27.77
CA THR A 150 -9.36 -4.90 -28.19
C THR A 150 -8.48 -3.76 -27.64
N PRO A 151 -7.39 -3.41 -28.34
CA PRO A 151 -6.45 -2.38 -27.87
C PRO A 151 -7.11 -1.01 -27.72
N LEU A 152 -6.56 -0.21 -26.80
CA LEU A 152 -6.92 1.20 -26.63
C LEU A 152 -6.41 2.04 -27.82
N GLU A 153 -7.02 3.19 -28.09
CA GLU A 153 -6.66 3.99 -29.28
C GLU A 153 -5.39 4.80 -29.06
N HIS A 154 -5.21 5.41 -27.89
CA HIS A 154 -4.15 6.40 -27.63
C HIS A 154 -3.28 6.11 -26.40
N THR A 155 -3.61 5.07 -25.63
CA THR A 155 -2.99 4.82 -24.32
C THR A 155 -2.17 3.54 -24.30
N GLU A 156 -0.88 3.68 -24.01
CA GLU A 156 -0.02 2.55 -23.68
C GLU A 156 -0.32 2.06 -22.25
N VAL A 157 -0.52 0.76 -22.09
CA VAL A 157 -0.80 0.15 -20.79
C VAL A 157 0.40 -0.65 -20.31
N TRP A 158 0.89 -0.29 -19.12
CA TRP A 158 1.92 -1.03 -18.41
C TRP A 158 1.28 -1.93 -17.36
N LEU A 159 1.69 -3.19 -17.36
CA LEU A 159 1.40 -4.12 -16.29
C LEU A 159 2.64 -4.19 -15.42
N LEU A 160 2.52 -3.83 -14.15
CA LEU A 160 3.61 -3.82 -13.19
C LEU A 160 3.24 -4.72 -12.01
N PHE A 161 3.82 -5.92 -12.02
CA PHE A 161 3.70 -6.88 -10.94
C PHE A 161 4.91 -6.75 -10.00
N THR A 162 4.77 -5.90 -9.00
CA THR A 162 5.86 -5.47 -8.11
C THR A 162 6.17 -6.54 -7.07
N GLY A 163 7.45 -6.67 -6.70
CA GLY A 163 7.85 -7.50 -5.57
C GLY A 163 8.37 -6.66 -4.41
N ALA A 164 8.32 -7.22 -3.20
CA ALA A 164 8.73 -6.54 -1.96
C ALA A 164 7.95 -5.24 -1.72
N GLU A 165 6.65 -5.26 -2.04
CA GLU A 165 5.68 -4.26 -1.62
C GLU A 165 5.61 -4.22 -0.10
N GLU A 166 5.37 -5.39 0.52
CA GLU A 166 5.04 -5.59 1.94
C GLU A 166 6.20 -5.26 2.90
N SER A 167 7.37 -4.94 2.33
CA SER A 167 8.59 -4.57 3.04
C SER A 167 8.82 -3.06 3.02
N ASP A 168 9.04 -2.50 1.83
CA ASP A 168 9.39 -1.09 1.66
C ASP A 168 9.04 -0.55 0.27
N HIS A 169 8.02 -1.12 -0.38
CA HIS A 169 7.64 -0.80 -1.76
C HIS A 169 8.84 -0.87 -2.73
N ARG A 170 9.71 -1.88 -2.57
CA ARG A 170 10.99 -1.92 -3.30
C ARG A 170 10.76 -2.08 -4.79
N GLY A 171 9.75 -2.87 -5.16
CA GLY A 171 9.41 -3.21 -6.52
C GLY A 171 9.15 -1.99 -7.38
N ILE A 172 8.25 -1.10 -6.94
CA ILE A 172 7.99 0.15 -7.68
C ILE A 172 9.19 1.09 -7.71
N LYS A 173 9.94 1.21 -6.60
CA LYS A 173 11.13 2.08 -6.56
C LYS A 173 12.16 1.67 -7.60
N GLU A 174 12.38 0.37 -7.74
CA GLU A 174 13.33 -0.16 -8.71
C GLU A 174 12.77 -0.16 -10.14
N ALA A 175 11.46 -0.37 -10.32
CA ALA A 175 10.81 -0.25 -11.62
C ALA A 175 10.95 1.17 -12.20
N LEU A 176 10.66 2.19 -11.40
CA LEU A 176 10.83 3.60 -11.79
C LEU A 176 12.28 3.98 -12.08
N ARG A 177 13.24 3.35 -11.39
CA ARG A 177 14.67 3.55 -11.66
C ARG A 177 15.09 2.94 -13.00
N ARG A 178 14.54 1.78 -13.36
CA ARG A 178 14.87 1.04 -14.59
C ARG A 178 14.13 1.57 -15.82
N HIS A 179 12.93 2.09 -15.63
CA HIS A 179 12.02 2.54 -16.68
C HIS A 179 11.65 4.01 -16.44
N PRO A 180 12.54 4.96 -16.78
CA PRO A 180 12.29 6.39 -16.58
C PRO A 180 11.06 6.90 -17.34
N GLU A 181 10.61 6.21 -18.38
CA GLU A 181 9.38 6.51 -19.12
C GLU A 181 8.12 6.43 -18.26
N LEU A 182 8.14 5.66 -17.17
CA LEU A 182 7.06 5.60 -16.18
C LEU A 182 6.88 6.91 -15.39
N ALA A 183 7.80 7.87 -15.50
CA ALA A 183 7.68 9.18 -14.88
C ALA A 183 6.45 9.98 -15.37
N TRP A 184 5.92 9.63 -16.55
CA TRP A 184 4.75 10.26 -17.16
C TRP A 184 3.48 9.41 -17.02
N ALA A 185 3.56 8.25 -16.36
CA ALA A 185 2.44 7.34 -16.24
C ALA A 185 1.44 7.82 -15.18
N ARG A 186 0.16 7.52 -15.43
CA ARG A 186 -0.89 7.54 -14.40
C ARG A 186 -1.00 6.15 -13.80
N PHE A 187 -0.83 6.04 -12.49
CA PHE A 187 -0.78 4.76 -11.78
C PHE A 187 -2.14 4.40 -11.18
N LEU A 188 -2.64 3.22 -11.53
CA LEU A 188 -3.77 2.56 -10.87
C LEU A 188 -3.18 1.44 -10.01
N VAL A 189 -3.16 1.63 -8.69
CA VAL A 189 -2.65 0.65 -7.73
C VAL A 189 -3.81 -0.20 -7.25
N LEU A 190 -3.72 -1.53 -7.35
CA LEU A 190 -4.77 -2.45 -6.94
C LEU A 190 -4.37 -3.13 -5.64
N GLU A 191 -5.28 -3.12 -4.66
CA GLU A 191 -5.06 -3.69 -3.32
C GLU A 191 -6.26 -4.53 -2.90
N GLY A 192 -6.11 -5.86 -2.85
CA GLY A 192 -7.13 -6.70 -2.24
C GLY A 192 -8.51 -6.69 -2.93
N VAL A 193 -8.56 -6.62 -4.26
CA VAL A 193 -9.84 -6.44 -5.02
C VAL A 193 -10.68 -7.73 -5.17
N GLY A 194 -10.23 -8.84 -4.58
CA GLY A 194 -10.89 -10.14 -4.65
C GLY A 194 -12.02 -10.34 -3.64
N ALA A 195 -12.16 -9.46 -2.66
CA ALA A 195 -13.19 -9.55 -1.62
C ALA A 195 -13.68 -8.15 -1.19
N GLY A 196 -14.79 -8.11 -0.45
CA GLY A 196 -15.36 -6.87 0.08
C GLY A 196 -16.05 -5.97 -0.96
N GLU A 197 -16.29 -4.72 -0.55
CA GLU A 197 -16.85 -3.67 -1.40
C GLU A 197 -15.74 -3.06 -2.26
N LEU A 198 -15.84 -3.18 -3.58
CA LEU A 198 -14.91 -2.50 -4.48
C LEU A 198 -15.04 -0.98 -4.27
N SER A 199 -13.92 -0.32 -4.02
CA SER A 199 -13.85 1.11 -3.71
C SER A 199 -12.61 1.74 -4.35
N TYR A 200 -12.66 3.04 -4.63
CA TYR A 200 -11.45 3.83 -4.85
C TYR A 200 -11.12 4.60 -3.57
N LEU A 201 -9.83 4.73 -3.24
CA LEU A 201 -9.45 5.36 -1.99
C LEU A 201 -9.32 6.87 -2.17
N THR A 202 -10.10 7.65 -1.42
CA THR A 202 -10.01 9.12 -1.42
C THR A 202 -8.95 9.62 -0.43
N ARG A 203 -8.61 8.77 0.55
CA ARG A 203 -7.58 8.99 1.55
C ARG A 203 -7.16 7.66 2.14
N GLU A 204 -5.86 7.45 2.31
CA GLU A 204 -5.31 6.22 2.86
C GLU A 204 -4.06 6.50 3.70
N GLY A 205 -3.58 5.52 4.43
CA GLY A 205 -2.47 5.62 5.38
C GLY A 205 -2.85 5.31 6.83
N VAL A 206 -1.84 5.08 7.66
CA VAL A 206 -2.03 4.72 9.08
C VAL A 206 -1.97 5.95 9.99
N LEU A 207 -0.79 6.57 10.11
CA LEU A 207 -0.57 7.73 10.98
C LEU A 207 -0.52 9.05 10.21
N VAL A 208 0.14 9.04 9.07
CA VAL A 208 0.26 10.18 8.16
C VAL A 208 -0.51 9.83 6.89
N PRO A 209 -1.82 10.15 6.85
CA PRO A 209 -2.62 9.80 5.70
C PRO A 209 -2.27 10.70 4.50
N TYR A 210 -2.34 10.13 3.32
CA TYR A 210 -2.08 10.77 2.04
C TYR A 210 -3.31 10.65 1.13
N ARG A 211 -3.29 11.39 0.02
CA ARG A 211 -4.38 11.44 -0.96
C ARG A 211 -3.87 11.10 -2.36
N PRO A 212 -4.73 10.50 -3.19
CA PRO A 212 -4.45 10.34 -4.62
C PRO A 212 -4.16 11.66 -5.33
N ALA A 213 -3.71 11.56 -6.58
CA ALA A 213 -3.63 12.74 -7.45
C ALA A 213 -5.02 13.33 -7.71
N PRO A 214 -5.25 14.64 -7.48
CA PRO A 214 -6.59 15.25 -7.61
C PRO A 214 -7.23 15.04 -8.98
N GLU A 215 -6.45 15.16 -10.05
CA GLU A 215 -6.91 15.02 -11.43
C GLU A 215 -7.38 13.59 -11.71
N LEU A 216 -6.55 12.61 -11.31
CA LEU A 216 -6.86 11.20 -11.45
C LEU A 216 -8.05 10.80 -10.57
N LEU A 217 -8.13 11.32 -9.35
CA LEU A 217 -9.24 11.08 -8.44
C LEU A 217 -10.56 11.63 -9.00
N GLY A 218 -10.54 12.80 -9.64
CA GLY A 218 -11.71 13.38 -10.29
C GLY A 218 -12.29 12.47 -11.38
N LEU A 219 -11.42 11.93 -12.24
CA LEU A 219 -11.79 10.98 -13.28
C LEU A 219 -12.31 9.68 -12.68
N VAL A 220 -11.60 9.11 -11.70
CA VAL A 220 -12.00 7.86 -11.03
C VAL A 220 -13.35 8.02 -10.34
N ALA A 221 -13.60 9.14 -9.68
CA ALA A 221 -14.89 9.43 -9.05
C ALA A 221 -16.01 9.56 -10.07
N GLN A 222 -15.74 10.10 -11.27
CA GLN A 222 -16.72 10.15 -12.35
C GLN A 222 -17.06 8.76 -12.89
N VAL A 223 -16.07 7.90 -13.09
CA VAL A 223 -16.32 6.49 -13.47
C VAL A 223 -17.05 5.77 -12.34
N GLY A 224 -16.62 5.95 -11.09
CA GLY A 224 -17.22 5.33 -9.91
C GLY A 224 -18.71 5.62 -9.76
N ARG A 225 -19.14 6.87 -9.98
CA ARG A 225 -20.58 7.24 -9.98
C ARG A 225 -21.40 6.47 -11.02
N ARG A 226 -20.82 6.13 -12.17
CA ARG A 226 -21.51 5.37 -13.24
C ARG A 226 -21.52 3.86 -12.96
N SER A 227 -20.48 3.36 -12.30
CA SER A 227 -20.27 1.94 -12.01
C SER A 227 -20.76 1.50 -10.63
N GLY A 228 -21.29 2.42 -9.81
CA GLY A 228 -21.71 2.13 -8.44
C GLY A 228 -20.54 1.86 -7.48
N VAL A 229 -19.33 2.34 -7.82
CA VAL A 229 -18.13 2.21 -6.98
C VAL A 229 -17.94 3.50 -6.21
N GLU A 230 -17.86 3.41 -4.88
CA GLU A 230 -17.76 4.56 -3.99
C GLU A 230 -16.32 4.90 -3.59
N GLY A 231 -16.12 6.16 -3.23
CA GLY A 231 -14.88 6.64 -2.65
C GLY A 231 -14.84 6.34 -1.14
N ARG A 232 -13.74 5.75 -0.64
CA ARG A 232 -13.57 5.42 0.78
C ARG A 232 -12.29 5.99 1.36
N GLU A 233 -12.32 6.29 2.66
CA GLU A 233 -11.10 6.44 3.46
C GLU A 233 -10.74 5.09 4.10
N MET A 234 -9.49 4.64 3.97
CA MET A 234 -9.09 3.31 4.44
C MET A 234 -7.76 3.34 5.20
N THR A 235 -7.64 2.51 6.25
CA THR A 235 -6.36 2.31 6.93
C THR A 235 -5.57 1.23 6.19
N VAL A 236 -4.77 1.64 5.22
CA VAL A 236 -3.86 0.79 4.45
C VAL A 236 -2.61 1.60 4.10
N VAL A 237 -1.49 0.94 3.85
CA VAL A 237 -0.32 1.54 3.20
C VAL A 237 -0.03 0.69 1.98
N CYS A 238 0.23 1.36 0.86
CA CYS A 238 0.56 0.71 -0.40
C CYS A 238 1.50 1.59 -1.22
N GLU A 239 1.88 1.11 -2.41
CA GLU A 239 2.81 1.78 -3.33
C GLU A 239 2.35 3.19 -3.75
N THR A 240 1.05 3.49 -3.68
CA THR A 240 0.50 4.85 -3.86
C THR A 240 1.20 5.86 -2.95
N GLN A 241 1.59 5.50 -1.72
CA GLN A 241 2.37 6.39 -0.84
C GLN A 241 3.67 6.84 -1.50
N THR A 242 4.41 5.88 -2.06
CA THR A 242 5.72 6.12 -2.67
C THR A 242 5.58 6.93 -3.95
N LEU A 243 4.61 6.58 -4.79
CA LEU A 243 4.29 7.30 -6.02
C LEU A 243 3.91 8.77 -5.73
N ARG A 244 2.97 8.99 -4.81
CA ARG A 244 2.51 10.35 -4.46
C ARG A 244 3.62 11.19 -3.83
N ARG A 245 4.47 10.61 -3.00
CA ARG A 245 5.65 11.31 -2.44
C ARG A 245 6.64 11.73 -3.53
N TRP A 246 6.73 10.98 -4.62
CA TRP A 246 7.58 11.32 -5.77
C TRP A 246 6.88 12.19 -6.80
N GLY A 247 5.67 12.69 -6.49
CA GLY A 247 4.91 13.57 -7.38
C GLY A 247 4.16 12.85 -8.50
N LEU A 248 4.22 11.52 -8.56
CA LEU A 248 3.62 10.73 -9.64
C LEU A 248 2.10 10.61 -9.46
N PRO A 249 1.29 10.73 -10.53
CA PRO A 249 -0.16 10.60 -10.43
C PRO A 249 -0.57 9.17 -10.07
N ALA A 250 -1.16 8.95 -8.90
CA ALA A 250 -1.53 7.62 -8.43
C ALA A 250 -2.86 7.62 -7.68
N VAL A 251 -3.60 6.53 -7.80
CA VAL A 251 -4.85 6.25 -7.08
C VAL A 251 -4.92 4.76 -6.76
N THR A 252 -5.43 4.42 -5.58
CA THR A 252 -5.63 3.04 -5.15
C THR A 252 -7.07 2.60 -5.40
N ILE A 253 -7.25 1.45 -6.03
CA ILE A 253 -8.52 0.71 -6.16
C ILE A 253 -8.41 -0.51 -5.26
N ALA A 254 -9.36 -0.69 -4.35
CA ALA A 254 -9.25 -1.70 -3.31
C ALA A 254 -10.58 -2.39 -2.98
N GLY A 255 -10.48 -3.60 -2.45
CA GLY A 255 -11.58 -4.22 -1.71
C GLY A 255 -11.68 -3.63 -0.31
N TYR A 256 -12.88 -3.28 0.12
CA TYR A 256 -13.13 -2.62 1.41
C TYR A 256 -14.02 -3.48 2.30
N ASP A 257 -13.55 -3.75 3.52
CA ASP A 257 -14.35 -4.29 4.62
C ASP A 257 -14.83 -3.14 5.52
N PRO A 258 -16.14 -2.84 5.57
CA PRO A 258 -16.70 -1.80 6.44
C PRO A 258 -16.46 -2.01 7.94
N GLU A 259 -16.38 -3.26 8.40
CA GLU A 259 -16.20 -3.56 9.82
C GLU A 259 -14.75 -3.33 10.24
N ALA A 260 -13.79 -3.89 9.49
CA ALA A 260 -12.37 -3.71 9.74
C ALA A 260 -11.86 -2.32 9.34
N ARG A 261 -12.60 -1.59 8.49
CA ARG A 261 -12.20 -0.33 7.83
C ARG A 261 -10.86 -0.45 7.10
N SER A 262 -10.68 -1.60 6.45
CA SER A 262 -9.42 -2.05 5.85
C SER A 262 -9.70 -3.08 4.73
N LEU A 263 -8.66 -3.66 4.14
CA LEU A 263 -8.79 -4.81 3.24
C LEU A 263 -9.41 -6.01 4.00
N PRO A 264 -10.30 -6.79 3.36
CA PRO A 264 -10.80 -8.06 3.90
C PRO A 264 -9.66 -9.04 4.18
N HIS A 265 -9.68 -9.67 5.36
CA HIS A 265 -8.70 -10.66 5.81
C HIS A 265 -7.22 -10.23 5.78
N TRP A 266 -6.95 -8.93 5.73
CA TRP A 266 -5.61 -8.35 5.57
C TRP A 266 -4.56 -8.91 6.54
N HIS A 267 -3.45 -9.42 6.01
CA HIS A 267 -2.34 -10.02 6.78
C HIS A 267 -2.79 -11.10 7.78
N THR A 268 -3.83 -11.84 7.44
CA THR A 268 -4.30 -12.98 8.25
C THR A 268 -4.12 -14.29 7.50
N CYS A 269 -4.18 -15.41 8.23
CA CYS A 269 -4.18 -16.73 7.61
C CYS A 269 -5.53 -17.09 6.96
N GLN A 270 -6.54 -16.20 7.10
CA GLN A 270 -7.81 -16.32 6.39
C GLN A 270 -7.76 -15.62 5.03
N ASP A 271 -6.65 -14.98 4.66
CA ASP A 271 -6.48 -14.47 3.30
C ASP A 271 -6.18 -15.62 2.32
N ALA A 272 -7.20 -16.46 2.13
CA ALA A 272 -7.13 -17.74 1.45
C ALA A 272 -8.10 -17.77 0.25
N PRO A 273 -7.84 -18.59 -0.79
CA PRO A 273 -8.64 -18.61 -2.02
C PRO A 273 -10.14 -18.82 -1.79
N GLU A 274 -10.50 -19.55 -0.73
CA GLU A 274 -11.89 -19.87 -0.38
C GLU A 274 -12.70 -18.63 0.03
N ASN A 275 -12.03 -17.55 0.46
CA ASN A 275 -12.66 -16.30 0.87
C ASN A 275 -12.73 -15.27 -0.27
N LEU A 276 -12.28 -15.63 -1.47
CA LEU A 276 -12.42 -14.79 -2.65
C LEU A 276 -13.85 -14.80 -3.18
N SER A 277 -14.28 -13.65 -3.67
CA SER A 277 -15.57 -13.46 -4.32
C SER A 277 -15.37 -13.27 -5.83
N PRO A 278 -15.79 -14.25 -6.67
CA PRO A 278 -15.76 -14.08 -8.13
C PRO A 278 -16.52 -12.82 -8.58
N GLY A 279 -17.61 -12.47 -7.87
CA GLY A 279 -18.36 -11.25 -8.13
C GLY A 279 -17.59 -9.97 -7.82
N ALA A 280 -16.75 -9.96 -6.78
CA ALA A 280 -15.87 -8.82 -6.50
C ALA A 280 -14.81 -8.65 -7.60
N MET A 281 -14.15 -9.75 -8.00
CA MET A 281 -13.16 -9.74 -9.07
C MET A 281 -13.76 -9.31 -10.42
N SER A 282 -14.97 -9.78 -10.74
CA SER A 282 -15.70 -9.37 -11.95
C SER A 282 -16.00 -7.87 -11.94
N ARG A 283 -16.48 -7.32 -10.81
CA ARG A 283 -16.70 -5.88 -10.66
C ARG A 283 -15.41 -5.08 -10.79
N ALA A 284 -14.30 -5.57 -10.22
CA ALA A 284 -13.00 -4.93 -10.32
C ALA A 284 -12.52 -4.87 -11.77
N LEU A 285 -12.62 -5.99 -12.48
CA LEU A 285 -12.27 -6.11 -13.89
C LEU A 285 -13.08 -5.14 -14.77
N ASP A 286 -14.40 -5.09 -14.58
CA ASP A 286 -15.27 -4.20 -15.36
C ASP A 286 -15.03 -2.72 -15.04
N PHE A 287 -14.81 -2.40 -13.76
CA PHE A 287 -14.50 -1.03 -13.33
C PHE A 287 -13.16 -0.54 -13.87
N LEU A 288 -12.11 -1.37 -13.82
CA LEU A 288 -10.80 -1.03 -14.38
C LEU A 288 -10.85 -0.88 -15.90
N GLY A 289 -11.60 -1.73 -16.61
CA GLY A 289 -11.85 -1.55 -18.04
C GLY A 289 -12.52 -0.20 -18.35
N ALA A 290 -13.54 0.17 -17.58
CA ALA A 290 -14.21 1.48 -17.72
C ALA A 290 -13.27 2.66 -17.40
N LEU A 291 -12.38 2.50 -16.41
CA LEU A 291 -11.36 3.50 -16.08
C LEU A 291 -10.35 3.68 -17.22
N LEU A 292 -9.86 2.58 -17.81
CA LEU A 292 -8.91 2.64 -18.91
C LEU A 292 -9.52 3.31 -20.14
N HIS A 293 -10.76 2.99 -20.50
CA HIS A 293 -11.45 3.69 -21.59
C HIS A 293 -11.67 5.18 -21.31
N ALA A 294 -11.96 5.55 -20.05
CA ALA A 294 -12.09 6.95 -19.67
C ALA A 294 -10.75 7.71 -19.76
N LEU A 295 -9.64 7.06 -19.37
CA LEU A 295 -8.29 7.61 -19.49
C LEU A 295 -7.86 7.73 -20.95
N ASP A 296 -8.21 6.76 -21.78
CA ASP A 296 -7.92 6.76 -23.21
C ASP A 296 -8.65 7.89 -23.94
N GLY A 297 -9.94 8.06 -23.66
CA GLY A 297 -10.72 9.19 -24.18
C GLY A 297 -10.22 10.54 -23.69
N ALA A 298 -9.63 10.63 -22.49
CA ALA A 298 -9.04 11.87 -22.02
C ALA A 298 -7.78 12.25 -22.81
N ASN A 299 -6.93 11.27 -23.16
CA ASN A 299 -5.73 11.49 -23.96
C ASN A 299 -6.06 11.99 -25.37
N GLY A 300 -6.97 11.32 -26.08
CA GLY A 300 -7.34 11.69 -27.46
C GLY A 300 -8.06 13.05 -27.63
N THR A 301 -8.36 13.76 -26.54
CA THR A 301 -8.98 15.10 -26.60
C THR A 301 -7.97 16.25 -26.55
N GLY A 302 -6.66 15.97 -26.41
CA GLY A 302 -5.62 17.00 -26.35
C GLY A 302 -5.80 18.01 -25.20
N ARG A 303 -6.63 17.69 -24.21
CA ARG A 303 -6.81 18.52 -23.02
C ARG A 303 -5.74 18.15 -21.99
N PRO A 304 -5.00 19.14 -21.47
CA PRO A 304 -4.01 18.91 -20.40
C PRO A 304 -4.65 18.34 -19.14
#